data_AF-A0A966KWR1-F1
#
_entry.id   AF-A0A966KWR1-F1
#
_cell.length_a   1.000
_cell.length_b   1.000
_cell.length_c   1.000
_cell.angle_alpha   90.00
_cell.angle_beta   90.00
_cell.angle_gamma   90.00
#
_symmetry.space_group_name_H-M   'P 1'
#
loop_
_entity.id
_entity.type
_entity.pdbx_description
1 polymer ?
#
loop_
_entity_poly.entity_id
_entity_poly.type
_entity_poly.pdbx_seq_one_letter_code
_entity_poly.pdbx_strand_id
1 'polypeptide(L)'
;MTEASMDPEDLASLLDPTFTVVRRGYDQTEVRRALILLAGELRAGREREALLSRLLAEAEQRAEAIDPLDPSHLTKLLGDEVARILDAARAAAVEIRVRADDAATRLFDETKSEAAADAAAIIEQAQREAREILDLATERRDGPRDGTVPTVEPAVPVHQRRSGIDPARTADLFASLRQAQEVPTTADATD
;
A
#
# COMPACT_ATOMS: atom_id res chain seq x y z
N MET A 1 -46.23 14.25 15.33
CA MET A 1 -47.65 14.03 15.01
C MET A 1 -47.69 12.86 14.06
N THR A 2 -48.39 11.82 14.50
CA THR A 2 -48.32 10.43 14.04
C THR A 2 -48.71 10.27 12.58
N GLU A 3 -47.93 9.43 11.93
CA GLU A 3 -48.13 8.70 10.68
C GLU A 3 -49.56 8.14 10.58
N ALA A 4 -50.52 8.99 10.24
CA ALA A 4 -51.88 8.61 9.88
C ALA A 4 -51.98 8.58 8.36
N SER A 5 -51.08 7.84 7.71
CA SER A 5 -51.37 7.32 6.37
C SER A 5 -51.92 5.94 6.59
N MET A 6 -53.12 5.68 6.12
CA MET A 6 -53.60 4.32 6.00
C MET A 6 -52.66 3.55 5.07
N ASP A 7 -52.46 2.25 5.33
CA ASP A 7 -51.67 1.39 4.47
C ASP A 7 -52.28 1.36 3.04
N PRO A 8 -51.47 1.29 1.98
CA PRO A 8 -51.96 1.41 0.60
C PRO A 8 -52.98 0.34 0.21
N GLU A 9 -52.91 -0.85 0.81
CA GLU A 9 -53.88 -1.94 0.61
C GLU A 9 -55.25 -1.64 1.26
N ASP A 10 -55.25 -1.01 2.43
CA ASP A 10 -56.45 -0.57 3.13
C ASP A 10 -57.12 0.61 2.40
N LEU A 11 -56.31 1.51 1.82
CA LEU A 11 -56.81 2.58 0.97
C LEU A 11 -57.45 2.04 -0.31
N ALA A 12 -56.84 1.02 -0.95
CA ALA A 12 -57.41 0.38 -2.13
C ALA A 12 -58.77 -0.26 -1.83
N SER A 13 -58.92 -0.86 -0.64
CA SER A 13 -60.18 -1.44 -0.16
C SER A 13 -61.27 -0.39 0.10
N LEU A 14 -60.89 0.85 0.45
CA LEU A 14 -61.82 1.98 0.55
C LEU A 14 -62.22 2.59 -0.80
N LEU A 15 -61.42 2.39 -1.86
CA LEU A 15 -61.70 2.88 -3.21
C LEU A 15 -62.63 1.95 -3.99
N ASP A 16 -62.62 0.65 -3.69
CA ASP A 16 -63.59 -0.33 -4.20
C ASP A 16 -64.30 -1.08 -3.05
N PRO A 17 -65.11 -0.37 -2.24
CA PRO A 17 -65.73 -0.97 -1.07
C PRO A 17 -66.91 -1.88 -1.47
N THR A 18 -66.93 -3.09 -0.92
CA THR A 18 -68.09 -3.98 -1.00
C THR A 18 -69.02 -3.73 0.17
N PHE A 19 -70.28 -3.36 -0.12
CA PHE A 19 -71.27 -3.03 0.90
C PHE A 19 -72.33 -4.12 1.04
N THR A 20 -72.81 -4.31 2.27
CA THR A 20 -73.91 -5.24 2.54
C THR A 20 -75.22 -4.73 1.96
N VAL A 21 -75.97 -5.63 1.29
CA VAL A 21 -77.29 -5.32 0.72
C VAL A 21 -78.39 -5.70 1.71
N VAL A 22 -79.23 -4.72 2.07
CA VAL A 22 -80.47 -4.89 2.84
C VAL A 22 -81.68 -4.89 1.90
N ARG A 23 -82.86 -5.26 2.42
CA ARG A 23 -84.12 -5.46 1.66
C ARG A 23 -84.55 -4.27 0.76
N ARG A 24 -83.93 -3.09 0.92
CA ARG A 24 -84.15 -1.86 0.11
C ARG A 24 -82.84 -1.14 -0.29
N GLY A 25 -81.76 -1.86 -0.60
CA GLY A 25 -80.49 -1.29 -1.10
C GLY A 25 -79.32 -1.49 -0.14
N TYR A 26 -78.22 -0.73 -0.29
CA TYR A 26 -77.03 -0.85 0.57
C TYR A 26 -77.26 -0.34 1.99
N ASP A 27 -76.53 -0.91 2.96
CA ASP A 27 -76.51 -0.41 4.34
C ASP A 27 -75.90 1.00 4.40
N GLN A 28 -76.75 1.99 4.66
CA GLN A 28 -76.39 3.39 4.75
C GLN A 28 -75.39 3.68 5.88
N THR A 29 -75.38 2.86 6.93
CA THR A 29 -74.44 3.00 8.06
C THR A 29 -73.03 2.59 7.66
N GLU A 30 -72.91 1.56 6.81
CA GLU A 30 -71.64 1.08 6.27
C GLU A 30 -71.08 2.07 5.24
N VAL A 31 -71.93 2.51 4.29
CA VAL A 31 -71.57 3.51 3.28
C VAL A 31 -71.14 4.83 3.93
N ARG A 32 -71.87 5.32 4.94
CA ARG A 32 -71.50 6.55 5.65
C ARG A 32 -70.14 6.42 6.35
N ARG A 33 -69.86 5.28 6.97
CA ARG A 33 -68.56 5.03 7.62
C ARG A 33 -67.42 5.04 6.59
N ALA A 34 -67.59 4.35 5.47
CA ALA A 34 -66.60 4.35 4.39
C ALA A 34 -66.34 5.76 3.84
N LEU A 35 -67.39 6.56 3.59
CA LEU A 35 -67.25 7.93 3.12
C LEU A 35 -66.55 8.85 4.12
N ILE A 36 -66.78 8.68 5.42
CA ILE A 36 -66.08 9.44 6.47
C ILE A 36 -64.59 9.09 6.48
N LEU A 37 -64.24 7.81 6.37
CA LEU A 37 -62.85 7.35 6.30
C LEU A 37 -62.16 7.90 5.04
N LEU A 38 -62.78 7.79 3.88
CA LEU A 38 -62.26 8.33 2.62
C LEU A 38 -62.06 9.85 2.67
N ALA A 39 -63.02 10.59 3.24
CA ALA A 39 -62.90 12.03 3.40
C ALA A 39 -61.77 12.42 4.37
N GLY A 40 -61.53 11.60 5.41
CA GLY A 40 -60.39 11.73 6.31
C GLY A 40 -59.06 11.56 5.59
N GLU A 41 -58.91 10.49 4.80
CA GLU A 41 -57.67 10.22 4.08
C GLU A 41 -57.38 11.26 2.98
N LEU A 42 -58.41 11.73 2.27
CA LEU A 42 -58.26 12.83 1.30
C LEU A 42 -57.83 14.13 1.97
N ARG A 43 -58.27 14.39 3.20
CA ARG A 43 -57.81 15.56 3.97
C ARG A 43 -56.34 15.38 4.40
N ALA A 44 -56.00 14.22 4.96
CA ALA A 44 -54.64 13.90 5.40
C ALA A 44 -53.64 13.95 4.22
N GLY A 45 -54.03 13.43 3.06
CA GLY A 45 -53.25 13.48 1.82
C GLY A 45 -52.98 14.91 1.36
N ARG A 46 -54.00 15.79 1.35
CA ARG A 46 -53.83 17.21 0.98
C ARG A 46 -52.95 17.97 1.97
N GLU A 47 -53.07 17.69 3.26
CA GLU A 47 -52.23 18.31 4.29
C GLU A 47 -50.76 17.90 4.12
N ARG A 48 -50.52 16.63 3.79
CA ARG A 48 -49.18 16.11 3.48
C ARG A 48 -48.61 16.71 2.20
N GLU A 49 -49.41 16.80 1.15
CA GLU A 49 -49.01 17.45 -0.11
C GLU A 49 -48.61 18.91 0.13
N ALA A 50 -49.44 19.68 0.84
CA ALA A 50 -49.14 21.08 1.17
C ALA A 50 -47.84 21.22 1.99
N LEU A 51 -47.61 20.31 2.95
CA LEU A 51 -46.36 20.26 3.71
C LEU A 51 -45.17 19.97 2.79
N LEU A 52 -45.25 18.96 1.94
CA LEU A 52 -44.18 18.58 1.01
C LEU A 52 -43.88 19.68 0.00
N SER A 53 -44.91 20.31 -0.57
CA SER A 53 -44.74 21.45 -1.48
C SER A 53 -44.05 22.63 -0.79
N ARG A 54 -44.39 22.90 0.48
CA ARG A 54 -43.71 23.93 1.27
C ARG A 54 -42.24 23.57 1.51
N LEU A 55 -41.95 22.33 1.91
CA LEU A 55 -40.58 21.87 2.13
C LEU A 55 -39.74 21.90 0.85
N LEU A 56 -40.36 21.58 -0.29
CA LEU A 56 -39.72 21.67 -1.60
C LEU A 56 -39.36 23.12 -1.92
N ALA A 57 -40.31 24.05 -1.78
CA ALA A 57 -40.05 25.47 -2.02
C ALA A 57 -38.96 26.03 -1.07
N GLU A 58 -38.96 25.63 0.20
CA GLU A 58 -37.90 25.99 1.16
C GLU A 58 -36.54 25.37 0.80
N ALA A 59 -36.52 24.19 0.17
CA ALA A 59 -35.28 23.55 -0.30
C ALA A 59 -34.75 24.21 -1.57
N GLU A 60 -35.63 24.53 -2.53
CA GLU A 60 -35.31 25.26 -3.76
C GLU A 60 -34.78 26.65 -3.43
N GLN A 61 -35.43 27.40 -2.55
CA GLN A 61 -34.96 28.71 -2.12
C GLN A 61 -33.58 28.64 -1.43
N ARG A 62 -33.32 27.59 -0.65
CA ARG A 62 -32.00 27.35 -0.06
C ARG A 62 -30.95 27.01 -1.12
N ALA A 63 -31.32 26.25 -2.13
CA ALA A 63 -30.43 25.90 -3.24
C ALA A 63 -30.09 27.12 -4.11
N GLU A 64 -31.06 28.00 -4.36
CA GLU A 64 -30.86 29.27 -5.07
C GLU A 64 -30.06 30.30 -4.24
N ALA A 65 -30.22 30.28 -2.91
CA ALA A 65 -29.44 31.13 -2.00
C ALA A 65 -27.99 30.68 -1.84
N ILE A 66 -27.68 29.42 -2.17
CA ILE A 66 -26.30 29.00 -2.43
C ILE A 66 -25.95 29.59 -3.81
N ASP A 67 -25.40 30.80 -3.79
CA ASP A 67 -24.85 31.48 -4.96
C ASP A 67 -24.11 30.44 -5.81
N PRO A 68 -24.40 30.29 -7.12
CA PRO A 68 -23.64 29.38 -7.97
C PRO A 68 -22.18 29.78 -7.84
N LEU A 69 -21.40 28.97 -7.11
CA LEU A 69 -20.01 29.23 -6.74
C LEU A 69 -19.31 29.95 -7.89
N ASP A 70 -19.05 31.26 -7.73
CA ASP A 70 -18.46 32.06 -8.78
C ASP A 70 -17.21 31.34 -9.30
N PRO A 71 -17.15 30.99 -10.60
CA PRO A 71 -16.01 30.28 -11.19
C PRO A 71 -14.65 30.92 -10.86
N SER A 72 -14.62 32.24 -10.66
CA SER A 72 -13.41 32.96 -10.28
C SER A 72 -12.95 32.63 -8.85
N HIS A 73 -13.90 32.55 -7.90
CA HIS A 73 -13.63 32.21 -6.51
C HIS A 73 -13.22 30.74 -6.36
N LEU A 74 -13.86 29.84 -7.11
CA LEU A 74 -13.52 28.41 -7.10
C LEU A 74 -12.10 28.17 -7.63
N THR A 75 -11.72 28.86 -8.71
CA THR A 75 -10.36 28.78 -9.26
C THR A 75 -9.32 29.28 -8.27
N LYS A 76 -9.62 30.36 -7.53
CA LYS A 76 -8.74 30.89 -6.49
C LYS A 76 -8.57 29.91 -5.33
N LEU A 77 -9.67 29.38 -4.79
CA LEU A 77 -9.64 28.39 -3.72
C LEU A 77 -8.88 27.13 -4.12
N LEU A 78 -9.06 26.66 -5.37
CA LEU A 78 -8.32 25.54 -5.91
C LEU A 78 -6.82 25.86 -6.04
N GLY A 79 -6.46 27.05 -6.51
CA GLY A 79 -5.06 27.50 -6.56
C GLY A 79 -4.40 27.51 -5.18
N ASP A 80 -5.10 28.05 -4.17
CA ASP A 80 -4.63 28.11 -2.79
C ASP A 80 -4.49 26.71 -2.15
N GLU A 81 -5.39 25.77 -2.50
CA GLU A 81 -5.30 24.38 -2.02
C GLU A 81 -4.17 23.61 -2.72
N VAL A 82 -4.01 23.75 -4.04
CA VAL A 82 -2.93 23.11 -4.80
C VAL A 82 -1.57 23.61 -4.31
N ALA A 83 -1.43 24.91 -4.04
CA ALA A 83 -0.21 25.48 -3.45
C ALA A 83 0.12 24.81 -2.10
N ARG A 84 -0.88 24.68 -1.21
CA ARG A 84 -0.70 24.02 0.10
C ARG A 84 -0.30 22.55 -0.04
N ILE A 85 -0.90 21.81 -0.97
CA ILE A 85 -0.55 20.41 -1.23
C ILE A 85 0.89 20.29 -1.76
N LEU A 86 1.29 21.17 -2.68
CA LEU A 86 2.65 21.15 -3.23
C LEU A 86 3.70 21.47 -2.17
N ASP A 87 3.43 22.41 -1.27
CA ASP A 87 4.33 22.73 -0.17
C ASP A 87 4.44 21.57 0.83
N ALA A 88 3.33 20.92 1.16
CA ALA A 88 3.33 19.72 2.01
C ALA A 88 4.11 18.56 1.35
N ALA A 89 3.91 18.33 0.05
CA ALA A 89 4.63 17.31 -0.71
C ALA A 89 6.15 17.59 -0.75
N ARG A 90 6.55 18.86 -0.95
CA ARG A 90 7.96 19.27 -0.90
C ARG A 90 8.57 19.06 0.48
N ALA A 91 7.85 19.41 1.54
CA ALA A 91 8.31 19.19 2.91
C ALA A 91 8.52 17.69 3.19
N ALA A 92 7.55 16.85 2.81
CA ALA A 92 7.66 15.41 2.94
C ALA A 92 8.83 14.83 2.12
N ALA A 93 9.04 15.31 0.90
CA ALA A 93 10.17 14.87 0.07
C ALA A 93 11.53 15.23 0.70
N VAL A 94 11.65 16.40 1.31
CA VAL A 94 12.86 16.78 2.07
C VAL A 94 13.07 15.87 3.28
N GLU A 95 12.02 15.58 4.04
CA GLU A 95 12.09 14.67 5.19
C GLU A 95 12.54 13.26 4.77
N ILE A 96 11.97 12.72 3.69
CA ILE A 96 12.33 11.42 3.14
C ILE A 96 13.81 11.40 2.75
N ARG A 97 14.30 12.45 2.07
CA ARG A 97 15.71 12.54 1.67
C ARG A 97 16.63 12.57 2.88
N VAL A 98 16.35 13.40 3.89
CA VAL A 98 17.15 13.46 5.12
C VAL A 98 17.19 12.10 5.81
N ARG A 99 16.05 11.43 5.94
CA ARG A 99 15.98 10.09 6.55
C ARG A 99 16.75 9.05 5.75
N ALA A 100 16.73 9.13 4.42
CA ALA A 100 17.49 8.25 3.54
C ALA A 100 19.00 8.49 3.67
N ASP A 101 19.45 9.75 3.70
CA ASP A 101 20.86 10.10 3.87
C ASP A 101 21.39 9.64 5.24
N ASP A 102 20.60 9.82 6.30
CA ASP A 102 20.94 9.33 7.65
C ASP A 102 21.05 7.81 7.68
N ALA A 103 20.10 7.09 7.06
CA ALA A 103 20.12 5.63 7.00
C ALA A 103 21.32 5.11 6.19
N ALA A 104 21.62 5.74 5.05
CA ALA A 104 22.78 5.40 4.22
C ALA A 104 24.09 5.63 4.97
N THR A 105 24.22 6.74 5.70
CA THR A 105 25.42 7.04 6.50
C THR A 105 25.63 5.99 7.59
N ARG A 106 24.56 5.64 8.33
CA ARG A 106 24.64 4.60 9.37
C ARG A 106 25.06 3.26 8.81
N LEU A 107 24.43 2.81 7.72
CA LEU A 107 24.78 1.55 7.07
C LEU A 107 26.23 1.54 6.56
N PHE A 108 26.70 2.67 6.03
CA PHE A 108 28.09 2.81 5.59
C PHE A 108 29.07 2.70 6.76
N ASP A 109 28.79 3.36 7.88
CA ASP A 109 29.64 3.30 9.07
C ASP A 109 29.63 1.91 9.72
N GLU A 110 28.47 1.25 9.78
CA GLU A 110 28.32 -0.14 10.25
C GLU A 110 29.15 -1.10 9.40
N THR A 111 28.94 -1.11 8.08
CA THR A 111 29.69 -1.98 7.15
C THR A 111 31.18 -1.72 7.18
N LYS A 112 31.60 -0.45 7.32
CA LYS A 112 33.01 -0.08 7.47
C LYS A 112 33.59 -0.60 8.79
N SER A 113 32.85 -0.50 9.89
CA SER A 113 33.27 -1.01 11.20
C SER A 113 33.39 -2.54 11.18
N GLU A 114 32.43 -3.23 10.59
CA GLU A 114 32.45 -4.68 10.41
C GLU A 114 33.66 -5.11 9.56
N ALA A 115 33.86 -4.48 8.40
CA ALA A 115 35.00 -4.77 7.53
C ALA A 115 36.35 -4.53 8.23
N ALA A 116 36.45 -3.49 9.08
CA ALA A 116 37.64 -3.22 9.86
C ALA A 116 37.89 -4.29 10.94
N ALA A 117 36.83 -4.78 11.60
CA ALA A 117 36.91 -5.85 12.58
C ALA A 117 37.33 -7.18 11.90
N ASP A 118 36.75 -7.50 10.76
CA ASP A 118 37.10 -8.70 9.97
C ASP A 118 38.56 -8.66 9.52
N ALA A 119 39.02 -7.51 9.00
CA ALA A 119 40.41 -7.33 8.61
C ALA A 119 41.37 -7.50 9.79
N ALA A 120 41.03 -6.96 10.97
CA ALA A 120 41.83 -7.14 12.17
C ALA A 120 41.89 -8.60 12.61
N ALA A 121 40.77 -9.34 12.55
CA ALA A 121 40.71 -10.75 12.88
C ALA A 121 41.58 -11.61 11.94
N ILE A 122 41.54 -11.32 10.62
CA ILE A 122 42.39 -11.99 9.63
C ILE A 122 43.88 -11.73 9.92
N ILE A 123 44.25 -10.48 10.23
CA ILE A 123 45.63 -10.14 10.57
C ILE A 123 46.09 -10.87 11.83
N GLU A 124 45.26 -10.90 12.87
CA GLU A 124 45.58 -11.60 14.12
C GLU A 124 45.74 -13.11 13.89
N GLN A 125 44.86 -13.72 13.10
CA GLN A 125 44.97 -15.13 12.74
C GLN A 125 46.27 -15.41 11.96
N ALA A 126 46.57 -14.62 10.93
CA ALA A 126 47.81 -14.76 10.17
C ALA A 126 49.06 -14.58 11.05
N GLN A 127 49.02 -13.67 12.04
CA GLN A 127 50.11 -13.50 13.01
C GLN A 127 50.26 -14.71 13.94
N ARG A 128 49.16 -15.32 14.39
CA ARG A 128 49.20 -16.54 15.20
C ARG A 128 49.81 -17.70 14.41
N GLU A 129 49.33 -17.94 13.20
CA GLU A 129 49.86 -18.98 12.30
C GLU A 129 51.35 -18.76 12.00
N ALA A 130 51.77 -17.52 11.74
CA ALA A 130 53.18 -17.20 11.52
C ALA A 130 54.07 -17.46 12.74
N ARG A 131 53.58 -17.19 13.96
CA ARG A 131 54.29 -17.50 15.22
C ARG A 131 54.42 -19.01 15.42
N GLU A 132 53.35 -19.75 15.21
CA GLU A 132 53.37 -21.22 15.31
C GLU A 132 54.37 -21.84 14.33
N ILE A 133 54.42 -21.36 13.08
CA ILE A 133 55.40 -21.81 12.09
C ILE A 133 56.83 -21.51 12.54
N LEU A 134 57.06 -20.33 13.11
CA LEU A 134 58.39 -19.95 13.60
C LEU A 134 58.82 -20.83 14.78
N ASP A 135 57.94 -21.07 15.74
CA ASP A 135 58.23 -21.90 16.91
C ASP A 135 58.59 -23.33 16.48
N LEU A 136 57.81 -23.94 15.59
CA LEU A 136 58.12 -25.26 15.01
C LEU A 136 59.47 -25.28 14.27
N ALA A 137 59.82 -24.20 13.56
CA ALA A 137 61.11 -24.10 12.88
C ALA A 137 62.28 -23.99 13.86
N THR A 138 62.10 -23.30 14.99
CA THR A 138 63.13 -23.22 16.05
C THR A 138 63.32 -24.56 16.76
N GLU A 139 62.24 -25.27 17.09
CA GLU A 139 62.31 -26.61 17.69
C GLU A 139 63.03 -27.61 16.77
N ARG A 140 62.79 -27.55 15.45
CA ARG A 140 63.50 -28.38 14.46
C ARG A 140 64.99 -28.05 14.36
N ARG A 141 65.38 -26.79 14.60
CA ARG A 141 66.78 -26.36 14.56
C ARG A 141 67.55 -26.80 15.81
N ASP A 142 66.88 -26.77 16.97
CA ASP A 142 67.51 -26.96 18.28
C ASP A 142 67.32 -28.40 18.82
N GLY A 143 66.54 -29.25 18.14
CA GLY A 143 66.42 -30.68 18.42
C GLY A 143 67.74 -31.45 18.24
N PRO A 144 67.93 -32.59 18.92
CA PRO A 144 69.17 -33.36 18.86
C PRO A 144 69.48 -33.72 17.41
N ARG A 145 70.69 -33.35 16.95
CA ARG A 145 71.26 -33.82 15.67
C ARG A 145 71.50 -35.31 15.79
N ASP A 146 70.45 -36.10 15.65
CA ASP A 146 70.60 -37.53 15.43
C ASP A 146 71.21 -37.67 14.03
N GLY A 147 72.42 -38.21 13.98
CA GLY A 147 73.36 -38.15 12.85
C GLY A 147 72.97 -39.00 11.65
N THR A 148 71.68 -39.24 11.42
CA THR A 148 71.18 -39.93 10.23
C THR A 148 70.96 -38.90 9.13
N VAL A 149 72.00 -38.72 8.31
CA VAL A 149 71.88 -38.13 6.98
C VAL A 149 70.75 -38.88 6.25
N PRO A 150 69.60 -38.25 5.92
CA PRO A 150 68.66 -38.90 5.03
C PRO A 150 69.35 -38.94 3.66
N THR A 151 69.57 -40.16 3.16
CA THR A 151 69.93 -40.38 1.76
C THR A 151 68.93 -39.60 0.90
N VAL A 152 69.40 -38.53 0.27
CA VAL A 152 68.62 -37.76 -0.70
C VAL A 152 68.44 -38.67 -1.92
N GLU A 153 67.28 -39.31 -2.00
CA GLU A 153 66.81 -39.94 -3.23
C GLU A 153 66.61 -38.82 -4.26
N PRO A 154 67.13 -38.97 -5.50
CA PRO A 154 67.09 -37.88 -6.47
C PRO A 154 65.64 -37.51 -6.81
N ALA A 155 65.40 -36.20 -6.80
CA ALA A 155 64.12 -35.55 -7.06
C ALA A 155 63.45 -36.09 -8.33
N VAL A 156 62.22 -36.60 -8.17
CA VAL A 156 61.28 -36.78 -9.28
C VAL A 156 60.89 -35.38 -9.79
N PRO A 157 60.94 -35.11 -11.12
CA PRO A 157 60.60 -33.80 -11.63
C PRO A 157 59.13 -33.50 -11.37
N VAL A 158 58.88 -32.42 -10.64
CA VAL A 158 57.55 -31.84 -10.46
C VAL A 158 57.09 -31.34 -11.83
N HIS A 159 56.19 -32.08 -12.48
CA HIS A 159 55.42 -31.54 -13.58
C HIS A 159 54.67 -30.31 -13.05
N GLN A 160 55.02 -29.14 -13.60
CA GLN A 160 54.26 -27.90 -13.43
C GLN A 160 52.78 -28.21 -13.69
N ARG A 161 51.98 -28.26 -12.62
CA ARG A 161 50.53 -28.22 -12.77
C ARG A 161 50.19 -26.85 -13.32
N ARG A 162 49.96 -26.82 -14.64
CA ARG A 162 49.43 -25.66 -15.35
C ARG A 162 48.24 -25.13 -14.55
N SER A 163 48.35 -23.86 -14.15
CA SER A 163 47.25 -23.01 -13.71
C SER A 163 46.11 -23.14 -14.72
N GLY A 164 45.13 -23.98 -14.41
CA GLY A 164 43.90 -24.14 -15.17
C GLY A 164 42.91 -23.05 -14.79
N ILE A 165 43.24 -21.79 -15.06
CA ILE A 165 42.22 -20.76 -15.25
C ILE A 165 41.98 -20.74 -16.75
N ASP A 166 40.92 -21.41 -17.17
CA ASP A 166 40.47 -21.43 -18.56
C ASP A 166 39.82 -20.07 -18.88
N PRO A 167 40.43 -19.21 -19.72
CA PRO A 167 39.94 -17.85 -19.98
C PRO A 167 38.59 -17.84 -20.71
N ALA A 168 38.16 -18.96 -21.28
CA ALA A 168 36.82 -19.08 -21.85
C ALA A 168 35.73 -19.15 -20.77
N ARG A 169 36.03 -19.80 -19.63
CA ARG A 169 35.07 -19.99 -18.54
C ARG A 169 34.84 -18.71 -17.73
N THR A 170 35.83 -17.82 -17.68
CA THR A 170 35.68 -16.50 -17.07
C THR A 170 34.88 -15.53 -17.95
N ALA A 171 34.96 -15.65 -19.28
CA ALA A 171 34.17 -14.84 -20.20
C ALA A 171 32.65 -15.16 -20.13
N ASP A 172 32.29 -16.45 -20.00
CA ASP A 172 30.89 -16.88 -19.90
C ASP A 172 30.21 -16.42 -18.59
N LEU A 173 30.97 -16.36 -17.49
CA LEU A 173 30.49 -15.82 -16.22
C LEU A 173 30.20 -14.31 -16.28
N PHE A 174 31.04 -13.55 -16.98
CA PHE A 174 30.81 -12.11 -17.18
C PHE A 174 29.67 -11.82 -18.17
N ALA A 175 29.47 -12.66 -19.19
CA ALA A 175 28.32 -12.54 -20.09
C ALA A 175 26.99 -12.86 -19.37
N SER A 176 26.96 -13.89 -18.52
CA SER A 176 25.78 -14.25 -17.74
C SER A 176 25.40 -13.19 -16.70
N LEU A 177 26.39 -12.50 -16.11
CA LEU A 177 26.13 -11.40 -15.16
C LEU A 177 25.57 -10.15 -15.87
N ARG A 178 25.97 -9.90 -17.13
CA ARG A 178 25.44 -8.80 -17.93
C ARG A 178 24.01 -9.06 -18.39
N GLN A 179 23.69 -10.30 -18.75
CA GLN A 179 22.35 -10.72 -19.16
C GLN A 179 21.35 -10.73 -18.00
N ALA A 180 21.82 -10.81 -16.75
CA ALA A 180 20.98 -10.65 -15.56
C ALA A 180 20.70 -9.18 -15.18
N GLN A 181 21.43 -8.20 -15.73
CA GLN A 181 21.18 -6.77 -15.49
C GLN A 181 20.26 -6.10 -16.53
N GLU A 182 19.95 -6.76 -17.65
CA GLU A 182 18.94 -6.30 -18.59
C GLU A 182 17.56 -6.81 -18.17
N VAL A 183 16.99 -6.14 -17.16
CA VAL A 183 15.55 -6.23 -16.87
C VAL A 183 14.80 -5.61 -18.05
N PRO A 184 13.88 -6.32 -18.73
CA PRO A 184 13.04 -5.70 -19.74
C PRO A 184 12.11 -4.72 -19.04
N THR A 185 12.33 -3.43 -19.32
CA THR A 185 11.34 -2.37 -19.17
C THR A 185 10.12 -2.74 -20.02
N THR A 186 9.16 -3.44 -19.42
CA THR A 186 7.79 -3.48 -19.93
C THR A 186 7.19 -2.09 -19.68
N ALA A 187 7.40 -1.19 -20.63
CA ALA A 187 6.65 0.04 -20.77
C ALA A 187 5.80 -0.06 -22.04
N ASP A 188 4.50 0.09 -21.84
CA ASP A 188 3.44 0.49 -22.77
C ASP A 188 3.06 -0.46 -23.92
N ALA A 189 2.13 -1.36 -23.56
CA ALA A 189 0.91 -1.50 -24.34
C ALA A 189 -0.20 -0.62 -23.71
N THR A 190 -1.13 -0.16 -24.55
CA THR A 190 -2.40 0.55 -24.28
C THR A 190 -2.33 2.02 -23.87
N ASP A 191 -2.43 2.94 -24.85
CA ASP A 191 -3.71 3.58 -25.26
C ASP A 191 -3.61 4.11 -26.71
#